data_AF-A0A7U9RR52-F1
#
_entry.id   AF-A0A7U9RR52-F1
#
_cell.length_a   1.000
_cell.length_b   1.000
_cell.length_c   1.000
_cell.angle_alpha   90.00
_cell.angle_beta   90.00
_cell.angle_gamma   90.00
#
_symmetry.space_group_name_H-M   'P 1'
#
loop_
_entity.id
_entity.type
_entity.pdbx_description
1 polymer ?
#
loop_
_entity_poly.entity_id
_entity_poly.type
_entity_poly.pdbx_seq_one_letter_code
_entity_poly.pdbx_strand_id
1 'polypeptide(L)'
;MMEIKYQDEKFLAKGTFSIGIAGVYENKDFGEGNIEINIELEDILEDLQKGNSSLYEPLFPYLKDKGEAGAAIAKGIADYYNQKEREIKENVKQINDYILYRLFDNLEDCGYPFWEIEEAVLPGSLDGYDMDHLTEEIYSAEESIGSWGFNLFAEQPNNGTVAKPDLESRLRKQYPMFNFDGLYESMEQDCLYLSGRFMSFQFSDGWGAQLLCAAYDEFDENLASCDWHNH
;
A
#
# COMPACT_ATOMS: atom_id res chain seq x y z
N MET A 1 -13.58 -1.64 -9.04
CA MET A 1 -13.13 -2.34 -10.26
C MET A 1 -12.87 -1.28 -11.31
N MET A 2 -11.70 -1.36 -11.91
CA MET A 2 -11.17 -0.33 -12.79
C MET A 2 -11.44 -0.67 -14.26
N GLU A 3 -11.79 0.35 -15.02
CA GLU A 3 -11.86 0.36 -16.48
C GLU A 3 -10.70 1.20 -17.02
N ILE A 4 -10.06 0.75 -18.11
CA ILE A 4 -9.00 1.50 -18.79
C ILE A 4 -9.36 1.63 -20.27
N LYS A 5 -9.17 2.83 -20.82
CA LYS A 5 -9.26 3.09 -22.26
C LYS A 5 -7.98 3.76 -22.76
N TYR A 6 -7.72 3.63 -24.04
CA TYR A 6 -6.66 4.37 -24.72
C TYR A 6 -7.27 5.51 -25.54
N GLN A 7 -6.86 6.74 -25.27
CA GLN A 7 -7.36 7.95 -25.92
C GLN A 7 -6.27 9.02 -25.91
N ASP A 8 -6.14 9.77 -27.00
CA ASP A 8 -5.19 10.89 -27.12
C ASP A 8 -3.76 10.48 -26.70
N GLU A 9 -3.34 9.33 -27.21
CA GLU A 9 -2.04 8.67 -26.95
C GLU A 9 -1.80 8.23 -25.50
N LYS A 10 -2.83 8.26 -24.63
CA LYS A 10 -2.71 7.92 -23.20
C LYS A 10 -3.66 6.83 -22.76
N PHE A 11 -3.25 6.06 -21.76
CA PHE A 11 -4.16 5.21 -21.00
C PHE A 11 -4.84 6.02 -19.88
N LEU A 12 -6.16 5.97 -19.84
CA LEU A 12 -6.96 6.66 -18.85
C LEU A 12 -7.73 5.62 -18.02
N ALA A 13 -7.69 5.77 -16.69
CA ALA A 13 -8.40 4.91 -15.75
C ALA A 13 -9.69 5.56 -15.25
N LYS A 14 -10.70 4.72 -15.01
CA LYS A 14 -11.96 5.04 -14.33
C LYS A 14 -12.32 3.93 -13.36
N GLY A 15 -12.94 4.25 -12.24
CA GLY A 15 -13.39 3.30 -11.24
C GLY A 15 -12.52 3.33 -10.00
N THR A 16 -12.46 2.21 -9.28
CA THR A 16 -11.81 2.13 -7.97
C THR A 16 -10.75 1.05 -7.89
N PHE A 17 -9.75 1.28 -7.05
CA PHE A 17 -8.69 0.35 -6.68
C PHE A 17 -8.43 0.40 -5.16
N SER A 18 -8.59 -0.72 -4.46
CA SER A 18 -8.41 -0.80 -3.00
C SER A 18 -7.07 -1.41 -2.61
N ILE A 19 -6.37 -0.76 -1.67
CA ILE A 19 -5.08 -1.19 -1.10
C ILE A 19 -5.19 -1.22 0.42
N GLY A 20 -5.80 -2.27 0.96
CA GLY A 20 -5.87 -2.49 2.42
C GLY A 20 -6.25 -1.23 3.21
N ILE A 21 -5.49 -0.94 4.26
CA ILE A 21 -5.67 0.27 5.09
C ILE A 21 -5.17 1.55 4.42
N ALA A 22 -4.32 1.49 3.38
CA ALA A 22 -4.00 2.69 2.59
C ALA A 22 -5.25 3.24 1.87
N GLY A 23 -6.28 2.40 1.69
CA GLY A 23 -7.65 2.82 1.40
C GLY A 23 -8.09 2.54 -0.03
N VAL A 24 -8.98 3.38 -0.56
CA VAL A 24 -9.60 3.20 -1.88
C VAL A 24 -9.34 4.39 -2.78
N TYR A 25 -8.54 4.16 -3.82
CA TYR A 25 -8.30 5.12 -4.88
C TYR A 25 -9.48 5.11 -5.85
N GLU A 26 -9.90 6.27 -6.32
CA GLU A 26 -11.06 6.46 -7.19
C GLU A 26 -10.80 7.52 -8.28
N ASN A 27 -11.10 7.14 -9.53
CA ASN A 27 -11.37 8.06 -10.61
C ASN A 27 -12.86 7.98 -10.99
N LYS A 28 -13.61 9.06 -10.78
CA LYS A 28 -15.06 9.10 -11.11
C LYS A 28 -15.32 9.06 -12.61
N ASP A 29 -14.42 9.65 -13.38
CA ASP A 29 -14.40 9.56 -14.83
C ASP A 29 -12.97 9.42 -15.34
N PHE A 30 -12.83 9.13 -16.63
CA PHE A 30 -11.53 8.91 -17.25
C PHE A 30 -10.63 10.16 -17.20
N GLY A 31 -9.49 10.05 -16.52
CA GLY A 31 -8.48 11.11 -16.42
C GLY A 31 -8.72 12.13 -15.31
N GLU A 32 -9.73 11.91 -14.45
CA GLU A 32 -10.00 12.74 -13.27
C GLU A 32 -9.99 11.88 -12.00
N GLY A 33 -9.03 12.14 -11.11
CA GLY A 33 -8.96 11.50 -9.79
C GLY A 33 -7.52 11.19 -9.39
N ASN A 34 -7.36 10.16 -8.56
CA ASN A 34 -6.09 9.79 -7.94
C ASN A 34 -5.47 8.51 -8.52
N ILE A 35 -5.99 7.96 -9.63
CA ILE A 35 -5.39 6.81 -10.33
C ILE A 35 -4.80 7.26 -11.67
N GLU A 36 -3.50 7.05 -11.86
CA GLU A 36 -2.77 7.35 -13.10
C GLU A 36 -2.13 6.09 -13.68
N ILE A 37 -2.24 5.92 -15.01
CA ILE A 37 -1.54 4.85 -15.73
C ILE A 37 -0.30 5.46 -16.38
N ASN A 38 0.87 5.11 -15.86
CA ASN A 38 2.16 5.56 -16.36
C ASN A 38 2.78 4.48 -17.25
N ILE A 39 2.15 4.25 -18.41
CA ILE A 39 2.55 3.26 -19.41
C ILE A 39 2.39 3.90 -20.78
N GLU A 40 3.42 3.83 -21.61
CA GLU A 40 3.35 4.23 -23.02
C GLU A 40 3.02 3.02 -23.89
N LEU A 41 2.16 3.21 -24.90
CA LEU A 41 1.72 2.11 -25.77
C LEU A 41 2.89 1.54 -26.59
N GLU A 42 3.76 2.41 -27.08
CA GLU A 42 4.91 2.03 -27.89
C GLU A 42 5.88 1.15 -27.08
N ASP A 43 6.17 1.55 -25.84
CA ASP A 43 7.09 0.83 -24.96
C ASP A 43 6.59 -0.58 -24.63
N ILE A 44 5.30 -0.71 -24.27
CA ILE A 44 4.73 -2.01 -23.93
C ILE A 44 4.65 -2.93 -25.17
N LEU A 45 4.38 -2.38 -26.36
CA LEU A 45 4.36 -3.17 -27.60
C LEU A 45 5.76 -3.63 -28.00
N GLU A 46 6.78 -2.76 -27.88
CA GLU A 46 8.17 -3.11 -28.16
C GLU A 46 8.63 -4.26 -27.26
N ASP A 47 8.36 -4.17 -25.96
CA ASP A 47 8.75 -5.18 -24.99
C ASP A 47 7.95 -6.48 -25.14
N LEU A 48 6.68 -6.40 -25.52
CA LEU A 48 5.87 -7.57 -25.85
C LEU A 48 6.45 -8.35 -27.04
N GLN A 49 6.99 -7.64 -28.06
CA GLN A 49 7.66 -8.25 -29.21
C GLN A 49 9.00 -8.90 -28.83
N LYS A 50 9.80 -8.27 -27.96
CA LYS A 50 11.04 -8.85 -27.44
C LYS A 50 10.77 -10.11 -26.62
N GLY A 51 9.62 -10.17 -25.94
CA GLY A 51 9.20 -11.30 -25.12
C GLY A 51 9.89 -11.38 -23.77
N ASN A 52 10.66 -10.35 -23.38
CA ASN A 52 11.23 -10.18 -22.05
C ASN A 52 11.21 -8.68 -21.66
N SER A 53 10.88 -8.39 -20.40
CA SER A 53 10.90 -7.02 -19.87
C SER A 53 10.84 -7.06 -18.35
N SER A 54 11.76 -6.37 -17.68
CA SER A 54 11.69 -6.23 -16.23
C SER A 54 10.46 -5.49 -15.75
N LEU A 55 9.82 -4.69 -16.62
CA LEU A 55 8.66 -3.87 -16.31
C LEU A 55 7.35 -4.52 -16.74
N TYR A 56 7.28 -5.12 -17.93
CA TYR A 56 6.02 -5.57 -18.53
C TYR A 56 5.82 -7.09 -18.58
N GLU A 57 6.83 -7.90 -18.27
CA GLU A 57 6.73 -9.37 -18.36
C GLU A 57 5.54 -9.95 -17.57
N PRO A 58 5.20 -9.48 -16.36
CA PRO A 58 4.01 -9.94 -15.64
C PRO A 58 2.68 -9.64 -16.33
N LEU A 59 2.63 -8.65 -17.23
CA LEU A 59 1.44 -8.25 -17.97
C LEU A 59 1.28 -9.07 -19.26
N PHE A 60 2.35 -9.66 -19.79
CA PHE A 60 2.32 -10.37 -21.07
C PHE A 60 1.23 -11.44 -21.20
N PRO A 61 0.91 -12.26 -20.18
CA PRO A 61 -0.21 -13.21 -20.25
C PRO A 61 -1.57 -12.55 -20.54
N TYR A 62 -1.71 -11.27 -20.22
CA TYR A 62 -2.91 -10.46 -20.46
C TYR A 62 -2.86 -9.72 -21.79
N LEU A 63 -1.74 -9.72 -22.53
CA LEU A 63 -1.54 -8.86 -23.70
C LEU A 63 -1.27 -9.62 -25.00
N LYS A 64 -0.57 -10.77 -24.95
CA LYS A 64 -0.02 -11.48 -26.12
C LYS A 64 -1.00 -11.77 -27.26
N ASP A 65 -2.29 -11.96 -26.95
CA ASP A 65 -3.31 -12.30 -27.95
C ASP A 65 -4.27 -11.15 -28.28
N LYS A 66 -4.04 -9.94 -27.75
CA LYS A 66 -4.95 -8.80 -27.90
C LYS A 66 -4.65 -7.93 -29.14
N GLY A 67 -3.53 -8.14 -29.81
CA GLY A 67 -3.07 -7.35 -30.96
C GLY A 67 -2.45 -6.01 -30.54
N GLU A 68 -2.18 -5.13 -31.51
CA GLU A 68 -1.44 -3.88 -31.30
C GLU A 68 -2.34 -2.64 -31.08
N ALA A 69 -3.66 -2.81 -31.17
CA ALA A 69 -4.59 -1.71 -30.99
C ALA A 69 -4.61 -1.24 -29.53
N GLY A 70 -4.40 0.06 -29.29
CA GLY A 70 -4.37 0.63 -27.93
C GLY A 70 -5.60 0.28 -27.07
N ALA A 71 -6.80 0.20 -27.65
CA ALA A 71 -8.00 -0.24 -26.94
C ALA A 71 -7.93 -1.70 -26.44
N ALA A 72 -7.26 -2.58 -27.19
CA ALA A 72 -7.09 -3.98 -26.82
C ALA A 72 -6.03 -4.14 -25.73
N ILE A 73 -4.92 -3.39 -25.83
CA ILE A 73 -3.90 -3.30 -24.78
C ILE A 73 -4.49 -2.74 -23.49
N ALA A 74 -5.28 -1.65 -23.57
CA ALA A 74 -5.97 -1.05 -22.41
C ALA A 74 -6.81 -2.08 -21.65
N LYS A 75 -7.54 -2.94 -22.36
CA LYS A 75 -8.31 -4.02 -21.74
C LYS A 75 -7.42 -5.02 -21.02
N GLY A 76 -6.26 -5.39 -21.58
CA GLY A 76 -5.32 -6.30 -20.91
C GLY A 76 -4.68 -5.70 -19.66
N ILE A 77 -4.32 -4.41 -19.71
CA ILE A 77 -3.83 -3.66 -18.54
C ILE A 77 -4.92 -3.64 -17.45
N ALA A 78 -6.18 -3.37 -17.82
CA ALA A 78 -7.29 -3.40 -16.88
C ALA A 78 -7.49 -4.80 -16.27
N ASP A 79 -7.44 -5.86 -17.09
CA ASP A 79 -7.58 -7.24 -16.61
C ASP A 79 -6.48 -7.60 -15.60
N TYR A 80 -5.23 -7.18 -15.85
CA TYR A 80 -4.08 -7.38 -14.96
C TYR A 80 -4.25 -6.67 -13.62
N TYR A 81 -4.49 -5.36 -13.61
CA TYR A 81 -4.60 -4.62 -12.35
C TYR A 81 -5.86 -4.99 -11.57
N ASN A 82 -6.98 -5.30 -12.23
CA ASN A 82 -8.14 -5.86 -11.54
C ASN A 82 -7.85 -7.23 -10.92
N GLN A 83 -6.95 -8.03 -11.50
CA GLN A 83 -6.46 -9.26 -10.86
C GLN A 83 -5.59 -8.93 -9.64
N LYS A 84 -4.71 -7.94 -9.72
CA LYS A 84 -3.89 -7.51 -8.57
C LYS A 84 -4.75 -6.97 -7.42
N GLU A 85 -5.78 -6.19 -7.70
CA GLU A 85 -6.74 -5.73 -6.69
C GLU A 85 -7.44 -6.91 -5.98
N ARG A 86 -7.75 -7.99 -6.72
CA ARG A 86 -8.32 -9.21 -6.11
C ARG A 86 -7.31 -9.90 -5.20
N GLU A 87 -6.06 -10.06 -5.64
CA GLU A 87 -5.00 -10.66 -4.83
C GLU A 87 -4.73 -9.86 -3.56
N ILE A 88 -4.75 -8.52 -3.64
CA ILE A 88 -4.68 -7.62 -2.48
C ILE A 88 -5.84 -7.88 -1.53
N LYS A 89 -7.08 -8.00 -2.02
CA LYS A 89 -8.26 -8.28 -1.17
C LYS A 89 -8.19 -9.65 -0.51
N GLU A 90 -7.74 -10.67 -1.24
CA GLU A 90 -7.55 -12.03 -0.70
C GLU A 90 -6.46 -12.08 0.38
N ASN A 91 -5.45 -11.21 0.27
CA ASN A 91 -4.31 -11.15 1.19
C ASN A 91 -4.28 -9.86 2.02
N VAL A 92 -5.44 -9.21 2.21
CA VAL A 92 -5.54 -7.86 2.80
C VAL A 92 -4.87 -7.78 4.17
N LYS A 93 -4.92 -8.88 4.93
CA LYS A 93 -4.25 -8.98 6.21
C LYS A 93 -2.73 -8.78 6.11
N GLN A 94 -2.07 -9.39 5.12
CA GLN A 94 -0.62 -9.24 4.95
C GLN A 94 -0.24 -7.82 4.52
N ILE A 95 -1.07 -7.18 3.70
CA ILE A 95 -0.89 -5.79 3.28
C ILE A 95 -1.03 -4.84 4.49
N ASN A 96 -2.06 -5.04 5.31
CA ASN A 96 -2.28 -4.22 6.49
C ASN A 96 -1.21 -4.45 7.56
N ASP A 97 -0.85 -5.71 7.82
CA ASP A 97 0.20 -6.08 8.77
C ASP A 97 1.55 -5.46 8.37
N TYR A 98 1.83 -5.38 7.07
CA TYR A 98 3.01 -4.71 6.53
C TYR A 98 3.01 -3.19 6.76
N ILE A 99 1.92 -2.50 6.41
CA ILE A 99 1.82 -1.04 6.60
C ILE A 99 1.94 -0.70 8.09
N LEU A 100 1.26 -1.46 8.95
CA LEU A 100 1.36 -1.30 10.40
C LEU A 100 2.76 -1.58 10.92
N TYR A 101 3.44 -2.61 10.40
CA TYR A 101 4.84 -2.85 10.72
C TYR A 101 5.68 -1.62 10.45
N ARG A 102 5.61 -1.04 9.25
CA ARG A 102 6.42 0.12 8.88
C ARG A 102 6.12 1.34 9.73
N LEU A 103 4.85 1.60 10.03
CA LEU A 103 4.46 2.68 10.93
C LEU A 103 5.08 2.46 12.32
N PHE A 104 4.80 1.35 12.98
CA PHE A 104 5.22 1.14 14.36
C PHE A 104 6.74 0.93 14.53
N ASP A 105 7.42 0.37 13.53
CA ASP A 105 8.88 0.29 13.49
C ASP A 105 9.49 1.70 13.48
N ASN A 106 8.94 2.62 12.69
CA ASN A 106 9.36 4.03 12.67
C ASN A 106 9.06 4.74 14.00
N LEU A 107 7.84 4.58 14.53
CA LEU A 107 7.46 5.19 15.80
C LEU A 107 8.40 4.75 16.95
N GLU A 108 8.75 3.47 17.01
CA GLU A 108 9.70 2.95 18.00
C GLU A 108 11.12 3.47 17.76
N ASP A 109 11.62 3.43 16.52
CA ASP A 109 13.00 3.82 16.18
C ASP A 109 13.30 5.29 16.52
N CYS A 110 12.32 6.19 16.34
CA CYS A 110 12.48 7.60 16.69
C CYS A 110 11.85 8.01 18.04
N GLY A 111 11.23 7.07 18.76
CA GLY A 111 10.53 7.35 20.02
C GLY A 111 9.39 8.37 19.85
N TYR A 112 8.66 8.29 18.74
CA TYR A 112 7.66 9.27 18.37
C TYR A 112 6.51 9.33 19.38
N PRO A 113 6.15 10.51 19.92
CA PRO A 113 5.14 10.60 20.97
C PRO A 113 3.72 10.59 20.39
N PHE A 114 3.29 9.47 19.79
CA PHE A 114 1.94 9.38 19.17
C PHE A 114 0.81 9.68 20.16
N TRP A 115 1.05 9.52 21.46
CA TRP A 115 0.09 9.82 22.52
C TRP A 115 -0.23 11.32 22.67
N GLU A 116 0.53 12.20 22.03
CA GLU A 116 0.21 13.63 21.93
C GLU A 116 -0.85 13.92 20.88
N ILE A 117 -1.18 12.93 20.03
CA ILE A 117 -2.27 12.98 19.06
C ILE A 117 -3.53 12.46 19.76
N GLU A 118 -4.51 13.34 19.98
CA GLU A 118 -5.74 13.01 20.73
C GLU A 118 -6.47 11.81 20.12
N GLU A 119 -6.56 11.75 18.80
CA GLU A 119 -7.27 10.69 18.07
C GLU A 119 -6.56 9.34 18.11
N ALA A 120 -5.24 9.33 18.30
CA ALA A 120 -4.42 8.13 18.31
C ALA A 120 -4.54 7.33 19.61
N VAL A 121 -5.14 7.89 20.66
CA VAL A 121 -5.24 7.29 21.99
C VAL A 121 -6.69 7.01 22.36
N LEU A 122 -6.96 5.80 22.82
CA LEU A 122 -8.26 5.45 23.37
C LEU A 122 -8.52 6.22 24.69
N PRO A 123 -9.71 6.82 24.89
CA PRO A 123 -9.97 7.58 26.10
C PRO A 123 -9.74 6.77 27.39
N GLY A 124 -8.91 7.31 28.29
CA GLY A 124 -8.57 6.69 29.57
C GLY A 124 -7.59 5.51 29.50
N SER A 125 -7.08 5.14 28.32
CA SER A 125 -6.17 3.99 28.21
C SER A 125 -4.76 4.25 28.75
N LEU A 126 -4.42 5.52 29.01
CA LEU A 126 -3.16 5.92 29.65
C LEU A 126 -3.29 6.02 31.18
N ASP A 127 -4.46 5.70 31.75
CA ASP A 127 -4.64 5.71 33.20
C ASP A 127 -3.67 4.71 33.87
N GLY A 128 -2.77 5.22 34.71
CA GLY A 128 -1.80 4.42 35.45
C GLY A 128 -0.42 4.31 34.83
N TYR A 129 -0.20 4.93 33.66
CA TYR A 129 1.14 5.12 33.11
C TYR A 129 1.88 6.26 33.85
N ASP A 130 3.20 6.14 33.96
CA ASP A 130 4.05 7.26 34.39
C ASP A 130 4.25 8.25 33.25
N MET A 131 3.49 9.35 33.29
CA MET A 131 3.53 10.38 32.26
C MET A 131 4.91 11.04 32.11
N ASP A 132 5.76 11.02 33.14
CA ASP A 132 7.11 11.60 33.08
C ASP A 132 8.11 10.67 32.33
N HIS A 133 7.77 9.39 32.15
CA HIS A 133 8.61 8.36 31.52
C HIS A 133 7.87 7.57 30.43
N LEU A 134 6.84 8.17 29.83
CA LEU A 134 5.89 7.47 28.97
C LEU A 134 6.52 6.80 27.73
N THR A 135 7.51 7.45 27.13
CA THR A 135 8.30 6.88 26.01
C THR A 135 8.94 5.56 26.39
N GLU A 136 9.52 5.49 27.59
CA GLU A 136 10.17 4.28 28.09
C GLU A 136 9.12 3.23 28.41
N GLU A 137 8.02 3.58 29.10
CA GLU A 137 6.95 2.63 29.42
C GLU A 137 6.29 2.02 28.18
N ILE A 138 6.16 2.77 27.09
CA ILE A 138 5.51 2.32 25.86
C ILE A 138 6.46 1.56 24.93
N TYR A 139 7.70 2.03 24.76
CA TYR A 139 8.65 1.45 23.80
C TYR A 139 9.66 0.46 24.41
N SER A 140 9.77 0.31 25.74
CA SER A 140 10.74 -0.61 26.37
C SER A 140 10.32 -2.09 26.32
N ALA A 141 9.70 -2.54 25.23
CA ALA A 141 9.32 -3.93 25.07
C ALA A 141 10.55 -4.86 25.02
N GLU A 142 10.39 -6.12 25.44
CA GLU A 142 11.48 -7.11 25.40
C GLU A 142 11.98 -7.39 23.97
N GLU A 143 11.10 -7.26 22.98
CA GLU A 143 11.40 -7.39 21.56
C GLU A 143 10.94 -6.14 20.80
N SER A 144 11.81 -5.63 19.91
CA SER A 144 11.47 -4.50 19.05
C SER A 144 10.57 -4.91 17.89
N ILE A 145 9.74 -3.98 17.41
CA ILE A 145 8.87 -4.20 16.24
C ILE A 145 9.68 -4.57 15.00
N GLY A 146 10.86 -3.97 14.81
CA GLY A 146 11.82 -4.33 13.77
C GLY A 146 12.13 -5.83 13.71
N SER A 147 12.27 -6.48 14.86
CA SER A 147 12.57 -7.92 14.94
C SER A 147 11.42 -8.81 14.46
N TRP A 148 10.18 -8.33 14.55
CA TRP A 148 9.00 -9.07 14.12
C TRP A 148 8.79 -9.03 12.61
N GLY A 149 9.13 -7.90 11.99
CA GLY A 149 8.78 -7.61 10.60
C GLY A 149 9.92 -7.76 9.60
N PHE A 150 11.16 -7.40 9.96
CA PHE A 150 12.24 -7.17 8.99
C PHE A 150 12.44 -8.34 8.02
N ASN A 151 12.75 -9.55 8.52
CA ASN A 151 13.01 -10.71 7.64
C ASN A 151 11.75 -11.28 6.96
N LEU A 152 10.56 -10.87 7.40
CA LEU A 152 9.29 -11.42 6.93
C LEU A 152 8.60 -10.52 5.91
N PHE A 153 8.96 -9.25 5.87
CA PHE A 153 8.34 -8.24 5.02
C PHE A 153 9.32 -7.52 4.09
N ALA A 154 10.58 -7.31 4.51
CA ALA A 154 11.55 -6.65 3.65
C ALA A 154 11.80 -7.48 2.38
N GLU A 155 11.44 -6.91 1.22
CA GLU A 155 11.56 -7.55 -0.09
C GLU A 155 10.87 -8.93 -0.18
N GLN A 156 9.89 -9.20 0.68
CA GLN A 156 9.17 -10.48 0.71
C GLN A 156 7.74 -10.33 0.16
N PRO A 157 7.26 -11.28 -0.68
CA PRO A 157 5.89 -11.26 -1.21
C PRO A 157 4.81 -11.12 -0.14
N ASN A 158 3.78 -10.30 -0.40
CA ASN A 158 2.57 -10.19 0.43
C ASN A 158 1.32 -10.78 -0.26
N ASN A 159 1.51 -11.57 -1.32
CA ASN A 159 0.45 -12.23 -2.10
C ASN A 159 0.04 -13.61 -1.55
N GLY A 160 0.38 -13.93 -0.29
CA GLY A 160 0.02 -15.21 0.33
C GLY A 160 0.95 -16.39 0.03
N THR A 161 1.98 -16.21 -0.81
CA THR A 161 2.95 -17.28 -1.12
C THR A 161 3.92 -17.57 0.04
N VAL A 162 4.12 -16.60 0.94
CA VAL A 162 4.92 -16.73 2.15
C VAL A 162 4.01 -16.59 3.37
N ALA A 163 4.15 -17.50 4.33
CA ALA A 163 3.42 -17.42 5.59
C ALA A 163 3.97 -16.28 6.46
N LYS A 164 3.10 -15.37 6.90
CA LYS A 164 3.46 -14.22 7.73
C LYS A 164 2.77 -14.28 9.10
N PRO A 165 3.39 -13.73 10.16
CA PRO A 165 2.74 -13.65 11.46
C PRO A 165 1.58 -12.65 11.42
N ASP A 166 0.66 -12.80 12.36
CA ASP A 166 -0.37 -11.80 12.63
C ASP A 166 0.25 -10.65 13.42
N LEU A 167 0.71 -9.61 12.72
CA LEU A 167 1.37 -8.46 13.35
C LEU A 167 0.37 -7.53 14.03
N GLU A 168 -0.77 -7.24 13.40
CA GLU A 168 -1.82 -6.41 14.01
C GLU A 168 -2.22 -6.95 15.39
N SER A 169 -2.45 -8.25 15.55
CA SER A 169 -2.79 -8.83 16.85
C SER A 169 -1.68 -8.71 17.89
N ARG A 170 -0.41 -8.63 17.47
CA ARG A 170 0.71 -8.40 18.39
C ARG A 170 0.81 -6.91 18.75
N LEU A 171 0.69 -6.03 17.76
CA LEU A 171 0.70 -4.58 17.95
C LEU A 171 -0.44 -4.15 18.87
N ARG A 172 -1.67 -4.65 18.68
CA ARG A 172 -2.80 -4.37 19.57
C ARG A 172 -2.58 -4.83 21.03
N LYS A 173 -1.71 -5.82 21.25
CA LYS A 173 -1.34 -6.27 22.62
C LYS A 173 -0.26 -5.40 23.24
N GLN A 174 0.72 -4.97 22.44
CA GLN A 174 1.82 -4.13 22.90
C GLN A 174 1.40 -2.66 23.08
N TYR A 175 0.54 -2.17 22.19
CA TYR A 175 0.01 -0.82 22.18
C TYR A 175 -1.51 -0.82 22.43
N PRO A 176 -2.00 -1.32 23.58
CA PRO A 176 -3.43 -1.40 23.86
C PRO A 176 -4.11 -0.03 23.97
N MET A 177 -3.32 1.02 24.15
CA MET A 177 -3.77 2.41 24.16
C MET A 177 -4.03 2.98 22.76
N PHE A 178 -3.40 2.42 21.72
CA PHE A 178 -3.45 2.98 20.38
C PHE A 178 -4.82 2.71 19.73
N ASN A 179 -5.40 3.74 19.13
CA ASN A 179 -6.68 3.67 18.43
C ASN A 179 -6.52 3.17 16.99
N PHE A 180 -6.28 1.86 16.82
CA PHE A 180 -6.11 1.25 15.50
C PHE A 180 -7.34 1.43 14.59
N ASP A 181 -8.54 1.32 15.17
CA ASP A 181 -9.77 1.40 14.39
C ASP A 181 -9.99 2.84 13.89
N GLY A 182 -9.73 3.83 14.74
CA GLY A 182 -9.72 5.23 14.33
C GLY A 182 -8.67 5.52 13.26
N LEU A 183 -7.48 4.92 13.36
CA LEU A 183 -6.44 5.06 12.34
C LEU A 183 -6.98 4.59 10.99
N TYR A 184 -7.57 3.39 10.93
CA TYR A 184 -8.10 2.81 9.69
C TYR A 184 -9.22 3.66 9.08
N GLU A 185 -10.08 4.23 9.91
CA GLU A 185 -11.19 5.09 9.48
C GLU A 185 -10.71 6.46 8.98
N SER A 186 -9.52 6.90 9.39
CA SER A 186 -8.98 8.22 9.08
C SER A 186 -8.22 8.31 7.76
N MET A 187 -7.85 7.18 7.14
CA MET A 187 -6.89 7.16 6.03
C MET A 187 -7.37 7.93 4.80
N GLU A 188 -6.53 8.85 4.33
CA GLU A 188 -6.77 9.69 3.15
C GLU A 188 -5.84 9.29 2.00
N GLN A 189 -6.39 9.15 0.79
CA GLN A 189 -5.66 8.68 -0.39
C GLN A 189 -5.20 9.85 -1.24
N ASP A 190 -3.90 9.91 -1.53
CA ASP A 190 -3.32 10.97 -2.36
C ASP A 190 -3.29 10.58 -3.84
N CYS A 191 -2.54 9.54 -4.19
CA CYS A 191 -2.37 9.08 -5.57
C CYS A 191 -1.95 7.60 -5.66
N LEU A 192 -2.30 6.97 -6.79
CA LEU A 192 -1.95 5.63 -7.21
C LEU A 192 -1.43 5.69 -8.65
N TYR A 193 -0.17 5.36 -8.83
CA TYR A 193 0.49 5.23 -10.14
C TYR A 193 0.65 3.76 -10.50
N LEU A 194 0.19 3.42 -11.70
CA LEU A 194 0.22 2.07 -12.25
C LEU A 194 1.23 2.04 -13.41
N SER A 195 2.38 1.40 -13.20
CA SER A 195 3.51 1.36 -14.15
C SER A 195 4.02 -0.07 -14.34
N GLY A 196 3.59 -0.72 -15.41
CA GLY A 196 3.93 -2.12 -15.68
C GLY A 196 3.61 -3.03 -14.49
N ARG A 197 4.61 -3.75 -13.98
CA ARG A 197 4.46 -4.64 -12.81
C ARG A 197 4.26 -3.90 -11.49
N PHE A 198 4.52 -2.60 -11.44
CA PHE A 198 4.53 -1.82 -10.20
C PHE A 198 3.21 -1.09 -9.95
N MET A 199 2.89 -0.96 -8.67
CA MET A 199 1.79 -0.18 -8.12
C MET A 199 2.36 0.74 -7.04
N SER A 200 2.53 2.01 -7.36
CA SER A 200 3.11 3.00 -6.45
C SER A 200 1.97 3.85 -5.88
N PHE A 201 1.86 3.94 -4.56
CA PHE A 201 0.69 4.55 -3.92
C PHE A 201 1.10 5.42 -2.73
N GLN A 202 0.40 6.53 -2.60
CA GLN A 202 0.61 7.51 -1.54
C GLN A 202 -0.69 7.74 -0.76
N PHE A 203 -0.56 7.88 0.55
CA PHE A 203 -1.66 8.08 1.49
C PHE A 203 -1.19 8.79 2.75
N SER A 204 -2.12 9.38 3.48
CA SER A 204 -1.86 10.07 4.75
C SER A 204 -2.89 9.63 5.80
N ASP A 205 -2.55 9.81 7.08
CA ASP A 205 -3.56 9.70 8.13
C ASP A 205 -4.43 10.97 8.20
N GLY A 206 -5.70 10.80 8.58
CA GLY A 206 -6.66 11.88 8.72
C GLY A 206 -6.54 12.67 10.02
N TRP A 207 -5.46 12.47 10.79
CA TRP A 207 -5.17 13.20 12.04
C TRP A 207 -4.22 14.37 11.79
N GLY A 208 -4.27 14.92 10.57
CA GLY A 208 -3.41 16.01 10.13
C GLY A 208 -2.02 15.56 9.70
N ALA A 209 -1.90 14.34 9.15
CA ALA A 209 -0.64 13.77 8.66
C ALA A 209 0.43 13.70 9.76
N GLN A 210 0.03 13.32 10.97
CA GLN A 210 0.94 13.28 12.12
C GLN A 210 1.67 11.94 12.26
N LEU A 211 1.08 10.84 11.79
CA LEU A 211 1.68 9.49 11.82
C LEU A 211 2.16 9.02 10.45
N LEU A 212 1.39 9.35 9.41
CA LEU A 212 1.59 9.01 8.02
C LEU A 212 1.43 10.30 7.22
N CYS A 213 2.56 10.89 6.84
CA CYS A 213 2.60 12.15 6.12
C CYS A 213 3.08 11.90 4.69
N ALA A 214 2.15 11.90 3.75
CA ALA A 214 2.42 11.50 2.37
C ALA A 214 3.20 10.18 2.33
N ALA A 215 2.80 9.22 3.16
CA ALA A 215 3.41 7.90 3.20
C ALA A 215 3.27 7.26 1.83
N TYR A 216 4.36 6.71 1.34
CA TYR A 216 4.48 6.18 -0.02
C TYR A 216 5.04 4.77 0.04
N ASP A 217 4.53 3.90 -0.82
CA ASP A 217 5.19 2.64 -1.13
C ASP A 217 4.99 2.25 -2.60
N GLU A 218 5.84 1.36 -3.07
CA GLU A 218 5.72 0.70 -4.35
C GLU A 218 5.66 -0.82 -4.17
N PHE A 219 4.60 -1.43 -4.68
CA PHE A 219 4.45 -2.88 -4.73
C PHE A 219 4.79 -3.43 -6.11
N ASP A 220 5.53 -4.54 -6.14
CA ASP A 220 5.72 -5.35 -7.34
C ASP A 220 4.50 -6.27 -7.62
N GLU A 221 4.60 -7.13 -8.64
CA GLU A 221 3.58 -8.10 -9.03
C GLU A 221 3.32 -9.18 -7.98
N ASN A 222 4.22 -9.36 -7.01
CA ASN A 222 4.07 -10.27 -5.87
C ASN A 222 3.58 -9.55 -4.61
N LEU A 223 3.22 -8.26 -4.73
CA LEU A 223 2.85 -7.37 -3.64
C LEU A 223 3.99 -7.19 -2.63
N ALA A 224 5.24 -7.44 -3.02
CA ALA A 224 6.39 -7.13 -2.18
C ALA A 224 6.63 -5.62 -2.20
N SER A 225 6.88 -5.03 -1.03
CA SER A 225 7.31 -3.63 -0.97
C SER A 225 8.71 -3.48 -1.53
N CYS A 226 8.88 -2.44 -2.34
CA CYS A 226 10.13 -2.07 -3.00
C CYS A 226 10.64 -0.70 -2.56
N ASP A 227 9.78 0.20 -2.05
CA ASP A 227 10.18 1.59 -1.84
C ASP A 227 9.31 2.33 -0.82
N TRP A 228 9.37 1.93 0.45
CA TRP A 228 8.62 2.61 1.51
C TRP A 228 9.27 3.91 1.99
N HIS A 229 8.50 4.99 2.02
CA HIS A 229 8.82 6.27 2.63
C HIS A 229 7.68 6.78 3.51
N ASN A 230 8.03 7.47 4.59
CA ASN A 230 7.11 8.25 5.41
C ASN A 230 7.84 9.53 5.82
N HIS A 231 7.30 10.70 5.49
CA HIS A 231 7.99 11.97 5.57
C HIS A 231 7.82 12.71 6.89
#